data_AF-A0A4Q5RVH5-F1
#
_entry.id   AF-A0A4Q5RVH5-F1
#
_cell.length_a   1.000
_cell.length_b   1.000
_cell.length_c   1.000
_cell.angle_alpha   90.00
_cell.angle_beta   90.00
_cell.angle_gamma   90.00
#
_symmetry.space_group_name_H-M   'P 1'
#
loop_
_entity.id
_entity.type
_entity.pdbx_description
1 polymer ?
#
loop_
_entity_poly.entity_id
_entity_poly.type
_entity_poly.pdbx_seq_one_letter_code
_entity_poly.pdbx_strand_id
1 'polypeptide(L)'
;MRIPPRTLLPRTLQIASLIACAAASGAAAQDAPLSQSTPAAPPAPAAPNQDITVTGYNATPVNSALPGQGAQASRIANSDSRAFLRCIKKVDPARLRPIVEGHARDPKTHDALDWVIRTQPGCYRGAYTSPLPTSPFYGDCNPIPIGKYTVCRAVYDRGSLIEFAFNKYAPKFMLTRRDTLGKPVIERFRAREAARGKFRSPIDRKFYDVAACMVQLEPERAIRMLRAEPGLEKEARFRKEIISKTPYCTDNAKKVQVDPYQFRVYIADAVYHWTIAAKGLETLIPTS
;
A
#
# COMPACT_ATOMS: atom_id res chain seq x y z
N MET A 1 -45.39 24.16 -31.20
CA MET A 1 -44.62 23.52 -30.11
C MET A 1 -44.63 24.45 -28.91
N ARG A 2 -45.33 24.07 -27.83
CA ARG A 2 -45.47 24.89 -26.60
C ARG A 2 -44.44 24.46 -25.58
N ILE A 3 -43.70 25.43 -25.06
CA ILE A 3 -42.70 25.28 -23.98
C ILE A 3 -43.42 25.37 -22.63
N PRO A 4 -43.28 24.42 -21.71
CA PRO A 4 -43.84 24.55 -20.36
C PRO A 4 -42.95 25.41 -19.44
N PRO A 5 -43.53 26.10 -18.43
CA PRO A 5 -42.83 27.04 -17.57
C PRO A 5 -42.05 26.37 -16.43
N ARG A 6 -40.93 27.00 -16.07
CA ARG A 6 -40.10 26.68 -14.89
C ARG A 6 -40.78 27.16 -13.61
N THR A 7 -40.96 26.26 -12.65
CA THR A 7 -41.33 26.55 -11.27
C THR A 7 -40.08 26.84 -10.42
N LEU A 8 -40.04 28.04 -9.83
CA LEU A 8 -39.11 28.45 -8.77
C LEU A 8 -39.70 28.08 -7.41
N LEU A 9 -38.94 27.42 -6.55
CA LEU A 9 -39.27 27.23 -5.13
C LEU A 9 -38.32 28.07 -4.25
N PRO A 10 -38.82 28.62 -3.11
CA PRO A 10 -38.07 29.52 -2.25
C PRO A 10 -37.21 28.80 -1.21
N ARG A 11 -36.21 29.55 -0.73
CA ARG A 11 -35.30 29.26 0.39
C ARG A 11 -36.05 29.10 1.72
N THR A 12 -35.58 28.18 2.56
CA THR A 12 -35.78 28.26 4.00
C THR A 12 -34.45 28.09 4.73
N LEU A 13 -34.10 29.14 5.47
CA LEU A 13 -33.02 29.28 6.43
C LEU A 13 -33.48 28.62 7.75
N GLN A 14 -32.66 27.79 8.39
CA GLN A 14 -32.80 27.53 9.81
C GLN A 14 -31.43 27.66 10.50
N ILE A 15 -31.45 28.50 11.53
CA ILE A 15 -30.39 28.90 12.47
C ILE A 15 -30.67 28.19 13.80
N ALA A 16 -29.60 28.06 14.61
CA ALA A 16 -29.57 27.76 16.06
C ALA A 16 -29.49 26.26 16.42
N SER A 17 -28.73 25.80 17.41
CA SER A 17 -28.19 26.46 18.61
C SER A 17 -26.90 25.79 19.11
N LEU A 18 -26.07 26.60 19.78
CA LEU A 18 -25.06 26.18 20.75
C LEU A 18 -25.68 25.39 21.92
N ILE A 19 -24.97 24.37 22.40
CA ILE A 19 -24.93 24.02 23.83
C ILE A 19 -23.47 23.75 24.21
N ALA A 20 -22.96 24.61 25.09
CA ALA A 20 -21.75 24.42 25.88
C ALA A 20 -22.16 24.33 27.34
N CYS A 21 -21.63 23.34 28.06
CA CYS A 21 -21.56 23.19 29.52
C CYS A 21 -20.82 21.85 29.75
N ALA A 22 -19.99 21.60 30.76
CA ALA A 22 -19.26 22.37 31.74
C ALA A 22 -18.34 21.31 32.41
N ALA A 23 -17.18 21.74 32.91
CA ALA A 23 -16.24 20.89 33.61
C ALA A 23 -16.79 20.37 34.96
N ALA A 24 -16.30 19.21 35.41
CA ALA A 24 -16.17 18.91 36.83
C ALA A 24 -14.98 17.96 37.07
N SER A 25 -13.95 18.53 37.68
CA SER A 25 -12.87 17.80 38.34
C SER A 25 -13.41 17.19 39.62
N GLY A 26 -13.29 15.87 39.76
CA GLY A 26 -13.58 15.15 41.00
C GLY A 26 -12.29 14.53 41.53
N ALA A 27 -11.71 15.17 42.55
CA ALA A 27 -10.75 14.54 43.45
C ALA A 27 -11.54 13.94 44.63
N ALA A 28 -11.32 12.65 44.91
CA ALA A 28 -11.64 11.97 46.16
C ALA A 28 -10.66 10.77 46.22
N ALA A 29 -9.73 10.80 47.16
CA ALA A 29 -9.85 10.25 48.50
C ALA A 29 -9.11 8.90 48.56
N GLN A 30 -8.09 8.89 49.42
CA GLN A 30 -7.27 7.74 49.77
C GLN A 30 -8.12 6.81 50.63
N ASP A 31 -8.19 5.54 50.26
CA ASP A 31 -8.40 4.45 51.20
C ASP A 31 -7.52 3.29 50.74
N ALA A 32 -6.56 2.95 51.60
CA ALA A 32 -5.69 1.79 51.43
C ALA A 32 -6.42 0.54 51.91
N PRO A 33 -6.48 -0.54 51.11
CA PRO A 33 -6.76 -1.87 51.63
C PRO A 33 -5.47 -2.67 51.81
N LEU A 34 -5.38 -3.23 53.01
CA LEU A 34 -4.56 -4.34 53.49
C LEU A 34 -4.00 -5.27 52.40
N SER A 35 -2.67 -5.46 52.44
CA SER A 35 -1.95 -6.55 51.78
C SER A 35 -2.51 -7.92 52.18
N GLN A 36 -3.26 -8.53 51.26
CA GLN A 36 -3.47 -9.97 51.24
C GLN A 36 -2.46 -10.57 50.24
N SER A 37 -1.51 -11.35 50.77
CA SER A 37 -0.59 -12.17 49.99
C SER A 37 -1.39 -13.16 49.14
N THR A 38 -1.49 -12.88 47.84
CA THR A 38 -2.06 -13.79 46.85
C THR A 38 -1.13 -15.01 46.69
N PRO A 39 -1.65 -16.25 46.68
CA PRO A 39 -0.87 -17.41 46.29
C PRO A 39 -0.32 -17.21 44.88
N ALA A 40 0.95 -17.56 44.66
CA ALA A 40 1.60 -17.47 43.37
C ALA A 40 0.73 -18.13 42.29
N ALA A 41 0.32 -17.34 41.29
CA ALA A 41 -0.37 -17.86 40.13
C ALA A 41 0.53 -18.92 39.45
N PRO A 42 0.00 -20.07 39.04
CA PRO A 42 0.76 -21.01 38.22
C PRO A 42 1.26 -20.27 36.97
N PRO A 43 2.48 -20.58 36.48
CA PRO A 43 3.05 -19.92 35.32
C PRO A 43 2.03 -19.98 34.18
N ALA A 44 1.70 -18.80 33.64
CA ALA A 44 0.84 -18.71 32.47
C ALA A 44 1.39 -19.66 31.40
N PRO A 45 0.57 -20.54 30.81
CA PRO A 45 1.03 -21.38 29.71
C PRO A 45 1.64 -20.45 28.67
N ALA A 46 2.90 -20.74 28.32
CA ALA A 46 3.63 -20.00 27.30
C ALA A 46 2.69 -19.84 26.10
N ALA A 47 2.42 -18.60 25.72
CA ALA A 47 1.63 -18.31 24.54
C ALA A 47 2.19 -19.18 23.41
N PRO A 48 1.38 -20.01 22.75
CA PRO A 48 1.86 -20.87 21.69
C PRO A 48 2.59 -19.97 20.70
N ASN A 49 3.83 -20.35 20.34
CA ASN A 49 4.58 -19.77 19.23
C ASN A 49 3.63 -19.77 18.02
N GLN A 50 2.92 -18.67 17.82
CA GLN A 50 2.14 -18.46 16.63
C GLN A 50 3.17 -18.12 15.58
N ASP A 51 3.73 -19.18 14.96
CA ASP A 51 4.49 -19.07 13.74
C ASP A 51 3.69 -18.17 12.82
N ILE A 52 4.22 -16.98 12.59
CA ILE A 52 3.69 -16.02 11.64
C ILE A 52 3.94 -16.65 10.27
N THR A 53 3.02 -17.52 9.89
CA THR A 53 3.05 -18.21 8.61
C THR A 53 2.57 -17.20 7.59
N VAL A 54 3.53 -16.49 6.99
CA VAL A 54 3.33 -15.92 5.66
C VAL A 54 3.25 -17.15 4.75
N THR A 55 2.04 -17.50 4.31
CA THR A 55 1.80 -18.66 3.44
C THR A 55 2.43 -18.44 2.06
N GLY A 56 3.74 -18.68 1.99
CA GLY A 56 4.47 -19.12 0.81
C GLY A 56 4.93 -20.55 1.06
N TYR A 57 4.56 -21.45 0.16
CA TYR A 57 4.78 -22.90 0.21
C TYR A 57 6.08 -23.35 0.92
N ASN A 58 6.01 -24.41 1.74
CA ASN A 58 7.18 -24.99 2.40
C ASN A 58 8.21 -25.54 1.37
N ALA A 59 9.24 -24.76 1.09
CA ALA A 59 10.47 -25.19 0.43
C ALA A 59 11.65 -24.39 1.02
N THR A 60 12.85 -24.98 1.01
CA THR A 60 14.15 -24.33 1.24
C THR A 60 14.26 -22.96 0.55
N PRO A 61 15.20 -22.07 0.97
CA PRO A 61 15.44 -20.79 0.29
C PRO A 61 16.06 -21.02 -1.10
N VAL A 62 15.22 -21.52 -1.99
CA VAL A 62 15.42 -21.63 -3.41
C VAL A 62 14.55 -20.52 -4.01
N ASN A 63 14.93 -20.03 -5.19
CA ASN A 63 14.16 -19.11 -6.02
C ASN A 63 12.80 -19.68 -6.48
N SER A 64 12.10 -20.44 -5.64
CA SER A 64 10.79 -20.98 -5.97
C SER A 64 9.78 -19.86 -5.84
N ALA A 65 9.49 -19.27 -7.00
CA ALA A 65 8.24 -18.62 -7.31
C ALA A 65 7.06 -19.35 -6.63
N LEU A 66 6.00 -18.61 -6.26
CA LEU A 66 4.70 -19.21 -5.91
C LEU A 66 4.39 -20.40 -6.86
N PRO A 67 3.69 -21.46 -6.41
CA PRO A 67 3.33 -22.60 -7.26
C PRO A 67 2.88 -22.14 -8.64
N GLY A 68 3.39 -22.78 -9.69
CA GLY A 68 3.64 -22.19 -11.03
C GLY A 68 2.57 -21.25 -11.60
N GLN A 69 1.28 -21.52 -11.37
CA GLN A 69 0.16 -20.70 -11.86
C GLN A 69 0.07 -19.32 -11.19
N GLY A 70 0.27 -19.22 -9.87
CA GLY A 70 0.19 -17.94 -9.15
C GLY A 70 1.31 -16.99 -9.55
N ALA A 71 2.54 -17.50 -9.62
CA ALA A 71 3.68 -16.71 -10.08
C ALA A 71 3.58 -16.31 -11.56
N GLN A 72 2.96 -17.16 -12.39
CA GLN A 72 2.66 -16.82 -13.78
C GLN A 72 1.67 -15.66 -13.85
N ALA A 73 0.64 -15.65 -12.98
CA ALA A 73 -0.36 -14.59 -12.95
C ALA A 73 0.25 -13.25 -12.56
N SER A 74 1.05 -13.21 -11.50
CA SER A 74 1.79 -12.02 -11.09
C SER A 74 2.73 -11.52 -12.17
N ARG A 75 3.41 -12.43 -12.88
CA ARG A 75 4.31 -12.09 -13.98
C ARG A 75 3.57 -11.44 -15.15
N ILE A 76 2.45 -12.03 -15.57
CA ILE A 76 1.62 -11.50 -16.66
C ILE A 76 1.07 -10.13 -16.26
N ALA A 77 0.47 -10.02 -15.07
CA ALA A 77 -0.07 -8.78 -14.55
C ALA A 77 0.99 -7.66 -14.52
N ASN A 78 2.18 -7.94 -13.98
CA ASN A 78 3.28 -6.99 -13.93
C ASN A 78 3.80 -6.62 -15.33
N SER A 79 3.95 -7.60 -16.22
CA SER A 79 4.40 -7.36 -17.60
C SER A 79 3.43 -6.44 -18.34
N ASP A 80 2.13 -6.71 -18.26
CA ASP A 80 1.09 -5.91 -18.88
C ASP A 80 1.00 -4.50 -18.25
N SER A 81 1.14 -4.39 -16.92
CA SER A 81 1.14 -3.10 -16.21
C SER A 81 2.31 -2.21 -16.65
N ARG A 82 3.51 -2.78 -16.81
CA ARG A 82 4.68 -2.04 -17.29
C ARG A 82 4.57 -1.71 -18.78
N ALA A 83 3.99 -2.59 -19.59
CA ALA A 83 3.71 -2.30 -20.99
C ALA A 83 2.74 -1.12 -21.15
N PHE A 84 1.67 -1.10 -20.35
CA PHE A 84 0.75 0.02 -20.26
C PHE A 84 1.48 1.32 -19.90
N LEU A 85 2.29 1.31 -18.83
CA LEU A 85 3.03 2.49 -18.39
C LEU A 85 4.02 3.01 -19.44
N ARG A 86 4.70 2.12 -20.18
CA ARG A 86 5.60 2.54 -21.28
C ARG A 86 4.85 3.13 -22.46
N CYS A 87 3.60 2.70 -22.68
CA CYS A 87 2.77 3.18 -23.78
C CYS A 87 2.16 4.56 -23.46
N ILE A 88 1.69 4.79 -22.22
CA ILE A 88 1.12 6.08 -21.83
C ILE A 88 2.23 7.14 -21.74
N LYS A 89 2.12 8.21 -22.52
CA LYS A 89 3.15 9.27 -22.59
C LYS A 89 3.15 10.18 -21.38
N LYS A 90 1.97 10.45 -20.81
CA LYS A 90 1.76 11.34 -19.68
C LYS A 90 0.58 10.85 -18.84
N VAL A 91 0.66 11.04 -17.54
CA VAL A 91 -0.45 10.87 -16.60
C VAL A 91 -0.68 12.22 -15.94
N ASP A 92 -1.93 12.69 -15.94
CA ASP A 92 -2.34 13.91 -15.25
C ASP A 92 -1.97 13.82 -13.75
N PRO A 93 -1.16 14.75 -13.20
CA PRO A 93 -0.82 14.77 -11.78
C PRO A 93 -2.03 14.71 -10.84
N ALA A 94 -3.14 15.36 -11.20
CA ALA A 94 -4.37 15.36 -10.39
C ALA A 94 -5.03 13.96 -10.30
N ARG A 95 -4.81 13.11 -11.31
CA ARG A 95 -5.26 11.71 -11.34
C ARG A 95 -4.21 10.76 -10.78
N LEU A 96 -2.93 11.06 -10.98
CA LEU A 96 -1.83 10.24 -10.46
C LEU A 96 -1.76 10.28 -8.93
N ARG A 97 -1.97 11.45 -8.32
CA ARG A 97 -1.87 11.61 -6.85
C ARG A 97 -2.77 10.67 -6.07
N PRO A 98 -4.11 10.59 -6.31
CA PRO A 98 -4.96 9.65 -5.59
C PRO A 98 -4.55 8.19 -5.83
N ILE A 99 -4.03 7.83 -7.01
CA ILE A 99 -3.57 6.46 -7.27
C ILE A 99 -2.37 6.10 -6.39
N VAL A 100 -1.38 7.00 -6.34
CA VAL A 100 -0.10 6.76 -5.69
C VAL A 100 -0.22 6.89 -4.17
N GLU A 101 -0.87 7.96 -3.69
CA GLU A 101 -0.92 8.31 -2.27
C GLU A 101 -2.15 7.77 -1.56
N GLY A 102 -3.22 7.48 -2.31
CA GLY A 102 -4.41 6.84 -1.79
C GLY A 102 -4.19 5.37 -1.43
N HIS A 103 -5.24 4.75 -0.93
CA HIS A 103 -5.23 3.36 -0.52
C HIS A 103 -5.83 2.45 -1.60
N ALA A 104 -5.34 1.22 -1.75
CA ALA A 104 -5.82 0.25 -2.76
C ALA A 104 -7.31 -0.17 -2.67
N ARG A 105 -8.04 0.33 -1.66
CA ARG A 105 -9.47 0.10 -1.41
C ARG A 105 -10.26 1.41 -1.24
N ASP A 106 -9.60 2.54 -1.42
CA ASP A 106 -10.27 3.84 -1.37
C ASP A 106 -10.98 4.06 -2.72
N PRO A 107 -12.31 4.34 -2.73
CA PRO A 107 -13.04 4.60 -3.97
C PRO A 107 -12.40 5.67 -4.85
N LYS A 108 -11.81 6.72 -4.26
CA LYS A 108 -11.11 7.76 -5.04
C LYS A 108 -9.89 7.23 -5.77
N THR A 109 -9.21 6.23 -5.19
CA THR A 109 -8.08 5.55 -5.80
C THR A 109 -8.55 4.67 -6.96
N HIS A 110 -9.65 3.93 -6.76
CA HIS A 110 -10.26 3.08 -7.79
C HIS A 110 -10.72 3.91 -8.99
N ASP A 111 -11.50 4.96 -8.75
CA ASP A 111 -12.02 5.84 -9.80
C ASP A 111 -10.89 6.50 -10.60
N ALA A 112 -9.82 6.94 -9.91
CA ALA A 112 -8.68 7.56 -10.59
C ALA A 112 -7.91 6.56 -11.46
N LEU A 113 -7.66 5.34 -10.96
CA LEU A 113 -6.97 4.30 -11.72
C LEU A 113 -7.80 3.84 -12.93
N ASP A 114 -9.09 3.60 -12.72
CA ASP A 114 -10.02 3.20 -13.78
C ASP A 114 -10.08 4.28 -14.88
N TRP A 115 -10.16 5.56 -14.50
CA TRP A 115 -10.14 6.67 -15.45
C TRP A 115 -8.85 6.73 -16.27
N VAL A 116 -7.67 6.57 -15.63
CA VAL A 116 -6.37 6.58 -16.33
C VAL A 116 -6.30 5.44 -17.36
N ILE A 117 -6.85 4.27 -17.04
CA ILE A 117 -6.88 3.12 -17.93
C ILE A 117 -7.87 3.34 -19.09
N ARG A 118 -9.11 3.77 -18.80
CA ARG A 118 -10.15 3.98 -19.81
C ARG A 118 -9.84 5.08 -20.81
N THR A 119 -9.08 6.10 -20.40
CA THR A 119 -8.66 7.19 -21.29
C THR A 119 -7.48 6.82 -22.20
N GLN A 120 -6.89 5.63 -22.01
CA GLN A 120 -5.75 5.14 -22.78
C GLN A 120 -5.98 3.71 -23.31
N PRO A 121 -7.11 3.44 -23.99
CA PRO A 121 -7.52 2.06 -24.29
C PRO A 121 -6.58 1.36 -25.28
N GLY A 122 -5.93 2.11 -26.18
CA GLY A 122 -4.89 1.57 -27.07
C GLY A 122 -3.62 1.10 -26.37
N CYS A 123 -3.38 1.53 -25.13
CA CYS A 123 -2.22 1.14 -24.34
C CYS A 123 -2.49 0.00 -23.35
N TYR A 124 -3.76 -0.29 -23.06
CA TYR A 124 -4.12 -1.21 -22.00
C TYR A 124 -4.65 -2.52 -22.57
N ARG A 125 -3.86 -3.59 -22.42
CA ARG A 125 -4.24 -4.93 -22.89
C ARG A 125 -5.56 -5.36 -22.24
N GLY A 126 -6.55 -5.71 -23.06
CA GLY A 126 -7.89 -6.09 -22.57
C GLY A 126 -8.82 -4.92 -22.25
N ALA A 127 -8.51 -3.68 -22.66
CA ALA A 127 -9.43 -2.54 -22.52
C ALA A 127 -10.68 -2.64 -23.42
N TYR A 128 -10.59 -3.38 -24.52
CA TYR A 128 -11.69 -3.58 -25.46
C TYR A 128 -12.37 -4.93 -25.22
N THR A 129 -13.11 -5.04 -24.12
CA THR A 129 -14.06 -6.15 -23.93
C THR A 129 -15.45 -5.70 -24.36
N SER A 130 -16.25 -6.62 -24.89
CA SER A 130 -17.67 -6.39 -25.17
C SER A 130 -18.50 -7.39 -24.35
N PRO A 131 -19.39 -6.94 -23.45
CA PRO A 131 -19.61 -5.54 -23.07
C PRO A 131 -18.43 -4.92 -22.32
N LEU A 132 -18.36 -3.58 -22.32
CA LEU A 132 -17.41 -2.86 -21.48
C LEU A 132 -17.83 -3.02 -20.01
N PRO A 133 -16.90 -3.33 -19.08
CA PRO A 133 -17.22 -3.48 -17.69
C PRO A 133 -17.59 -2.14 -17.06
N THR A 134 -18.43 -2.17 -16.03
CA THR A 134 -18.84 -0.98 -15.27
C THR A 134 -17.66 -0.35 -14.52
N SER A 135 -17.65 0.98 -14.42
CA SER A 135 -16.65 1.67 -13.59
C SER A 135 -16.89 1.36 -12.11
N PRO A 136 -15.85 1.21 -11.25
CA PRO A 136 -14.42 1.34 -11.54
C PRO A 136 -13.69 -0.02 -11.71
N PHE A 137 -14.18 -0.92 -12.57
CA PHE A 137 -13.64 -2.28 -12.75
C PHE A 137 -12.11 -2.37 -12.88
N TYR A 138 -11.49 -1.47 -13.66
CA TYR A 138 -10.04 -1.50 -13.88
C TYR A 138 -9.25 -1.00 -12.66
N GLY A 139 -9.88 -0.14 -11.85
CA GLY A 139 -9.30 0.43 -10.65
C GLY A 139 -9.51 -0.39 -9.38
N ASP A 140 -10.52 -1.25 -9.35
CA ASP A 140 -10.85 -2.10 -8.19
C ASP A 140 -9.94 -3.35 -8.12
N CYS A 141 -10.35 -4.46 -8.75
CA CYS A 141 -9.51 -5.66 -8.81
C CYS A 141 -8.92 -5.87 -10.21
N ASN A 142 -9.75 -5.73 -11.26
CA ASN A 142 -9.45 -6.22 -12.60
C ASN A 142 -8.89 -7.66 -12.59
N PRO A 143 -9.74 -8.66 -12.36
CA PRO A 143 -9.30 -10.03 -12.08
C PRO A 143 -8.63 -10.67 -13.30
N ILE A 144 -7.45 -11.26 -13.08
CA ILE A 144 -6.79 -12.16 -14.03
C ILE A 144 -6.92 -13.60 -13.52
N PRO A 145 -7.80 -14.42 -14.11
CA PRO A 145 -7.90 -15.83 -13.76
C PRO A 145 -6.76 -16.63 -14.40
N ILE A 146 -6.04 -17.43 -13.60
CA ILE A 146 -5.06 -18.43 -14.07
C ILE A 146 -5.30 -19.75 -13.35
N GLY A 147 -5.84 -20.72 -14.07
CA GLY A 147 -6.27 -21.98 -13.48
C GLY A 147 -7.32 -21.74 -12.41
N LYS A 148 -7.03 -22.15 -11.17
CA LYS A 148 -7.92 -21.96 -10.00
C LYS A 148 -7.64 -20.68 -9.19
N TYR A 149 -6.69 -19.86 -9.63
CA TYR A 149 -6.25 -18.66 -8.93
C TYR A 149 -6.74 -17.41 -9.65
N THR A 150 -7.09 -16.38 -8.88
CA THR A 150 -7.41 -15.06 -9.40
C THR A 150 -6.49 -14.05 -8.72
N VAL A 151 -5.79 -13.24 -9.52
CA VAL A 151 -5.03 -12.09 -9.02
C VAL A 151 -5.70 -10.79 -9.45
N CYS A 152 -5.61 -9.75 -8.63
CA CYS A 152 -6.09 -8.43 -9.00
C CYS A 152 -5.00 -7.68 -9.78
N ARG A 153 -5.22 -7.42 -11.07
CA ARG A 153 -4.27 -6.66 -11.90
C ARG A 153 -4.09 -5.23 -11.40
N ALA A 154 -5.12 -4.63 -10.82
CA ALA A 154 -5.08 -3.25 -10.31
C ALA A 154 -3.93 -3.02 -9.30
N VAL A 155 -3.53 -4.04 -8.53
CA VAL A 155 -2.37 -3.98 -7.62
C VAL A 155 -1.08 -3.69 -8.38
N TYR A 156 -0.89 -4.33 -9.54
CA TYR A 156 0.30 -4.19 -10.38
C TYR A 156 0.29 -2.90 -11.20
N ASP A 157 -0.89 -2.50 -11.69
CA ASP A 157 -1.06 -1.21 -12.38
C ASP A 157 -0.75 -0.05 -11.42
N ARG A 158 -1.31 -0.09 -10.20
CA ARG A 158 -1.02 0.89 -9.15
C ARG A 158 0.46 0.88 -8.78
N GLY A 159 1.05 -0.29 -8.54
CA GLY A 159 2.48 -0.39 -8.20
C GLY A 159 3.40 0.19 -9.28
N SER A 160 3.08 -0.06 -10.55
CA SER A 160 3.81 0.53 -11.69
C SER A 160 3.69 2.06 -11.70
N LEU A 161 2.51 2.61 -11.41
CA LEU A 161 2.30 4.06 -11.30
C LEU A 161 3.00 4.68 -10.10
N ILE A 162 3.13 3.97 -8.97
CA ILE A 162 3.93 4.40 -7.82
C ILE A 162 5.42 4.46 -8.18
N GLU A 163 5.95 3.41 -8.80
CA GLU A 163 7.34 3.39 -9.29
C GLU A 163 7.60 4.52 -10.28
N PHE A 164 6.65 4.75 -11.20
CA PHE A 164 6.70 5.86 -12.15
C PHE A 164 6.76 7.20 -11.44
N ALA A 165 5.88 7.46 -10.47
CA ALA A 165 5.83 8.70 -9.73
C ALA A 165 7.13 8.93 -8.95
N PHE A 166 7.65 7.89 -8.28
CA PHE A 166 8.92 7.97 -7.58
C PHE A 166 10.08 8.31 -8.53
N ASN A 167 10.20 7.59 -9.64
CA ASN A 167 11.27 7.82 -10.62
C ASN A 167 11.15 9.19 -11.31
N LYS A 168 9.93 9.68 -11.52
CA LYS A 168 9.67 10.97 -12.17
C LYS A 168 9.94 12.16 -11.25
N TYR A 169 9.45 12.11 -10.01
CA TYR A 169 9.47 13.26 -9.09
C TYR A 169 10.59 13.20 -8.05
N ALA A 170 11.29 12.07 -7.94
CA ALA A 170 12.47 11.88 -7.10
C ALA A 170 13.61 11.11 -7.80
N PRO A 171 13.96 11.41 -9.08
CA PRO A 171 14.82 10.57 -9.92
C PRO A 171 16.20 10.31 -9.29
N LYS A 172 16.77 11.33 -8.66
CA LYS A 172 18.12 11.29 -8.04
C LYS A 172 18.08 11.09 -6.54
N PHE A 173 16.90 11.06 -5.92
CA PHE A 173 16.78 10.92 -4.47
C PHE A 173 17.26 9.54 -4.05
N MET A 174 18.04 9.48 -2.97
CA MET A 174 18.46 8.24 -2.35
C MET A 174 18.12 8.34 -0.88
N LEU A 175 17.07 7.63 -0.48
CA LEU A 175 16.74 7.40 0.92
C LEU A 175 17.86 6.59 1.55
N THR A 176 18.38 7.10 2.67
CA THR A 176 19.42 6.45 3.46
C THR A 176 18.87 5.97 4.79
N ARG A 177 19.60 5.09 5.48
CA ARG A 177 19.21 4.67 6.85
C ARG A 177 19.05 5.84 7.82
N ARG A 178 19.85 6.90 7.66
CA ARG A 178 19.71 8.11 8.49
C ARG A 178 18.36 8.77 8.29
N ASP A 179 17.85 8.73 7.07
CA ASP A 179 16.56 9.35 6.72
C ASP A 179 15.38 8.56 7.27
N THR A 180 15.49 7.24 7.47
CA THR A 180 14.38 6.37 7.91
C THR A 180 14.39 6.07 9.42
N LEU A 181 15.51 6.25 10.09
CA LEU A 181 15.67 5.95 11.52
C LEU A 181 15.55 7.19 12.42
N GLY A 182 15.46 8.40 11.86
CA GLY A 182 15.23 9.62 12.64
C GLY A 182 13.83 9.65 13.26
N LYS A 183 13.73 9.86 14.58
CA LYS A 183 12.45 9.90 15.31
C LYS A 183 11.39 10.81 14.66
N PRO A 184 11.69 12.06 14.24
CA PRO A 184 10.71 12.90 13.56
C PRO A 184 10.22 12.34 12.22
N VAL A 185 11.08 11.60 11.50
CA VAL A 185 10.70 10.99 10.23
C VAL A 185 9.78 9.80 10.47
N ILE A 186 10.10 8.97 11.47
CA ILE A 186 9.26 7.84 11.89
C ILE A 186 7.88 8.33 12.29
N GLU A 187 7.79 9.41 13.07
CA GLU A 187 6.50 9.99 13.49
C GLU A 187 5.69 10.48 12.29
N ARG A 188 6.30 11.18 11.34
CA ARG A 188 5.63 11.60 10.09
C ARG A 188 5.15 10.40 9.27
N PHE A 189 5.98 9.37 9.13
CA PHE A 189 5.60 8.15 8.43
C PHE A 189 4.40 7.47 9.10
N ARG A 190 4.46 7.26 10.42
CA ARG A 190 3.38 6.64 11.20
C ARG A 190 2.08 7.44 11.14
N ALA A 191 2.13 8.76 11.24
CA ALA A 191 0.94 9.60 11.15
C ALA A 191 0.24 9.45 9.79
N ARG A 192 1.01 9.40 8.70
CA ARG A 192 0.46 9.17 7.35
C ARG A 192 -0.11 7.76 7.21
N GLU A 193 0.60 6.74 7.68
CA GLU A 193 0.15 5.36 7.60
C GLU A 193 -1.05 5.06 8.51
N ALA A 194 -1.22 5.76 9.63
CA ALA A 194 -2.44 5.67 10.43
C ALA A 194 -3.68 6.12 9.64
N ALA A 195 -3.56 7.22 8.90
CA ALA A 195 -4.65 7.75 8.06
C ALA A 195 -4.95 6.85 6.84
N ARG A 196 -3.92 6.34 6.17
CA ARG A 196 -4.05 5.46 4.99
C ARG A 196 -4.46 4.03 5.37
N GLY A 197 -3.89 3.52 6.45
CA GLY A 197 -3.97 2.12 6.85
C GLY A 197 -5.39 1.67 7.20
N LYS A 198 -6.29 2.58 7.58
CA LYS A 198 -7.70 2.25 7.95
C LYS A 198 -8.48 1.49 6.87
N PHE A 199 -8.03 1.55 5.62
CA PHE A 199 -8.65 0.86 4.50
C PHE A 199 -7.97 -0.48 4.16
N ARG A 200 -6.82 -0.82 4.77
CA ARG A 200 -6.08 -2.07 4.52
C ARG A 200 -6.87 -3.26 5.07
N SER A 201 -6.94 -4.35 4.31
CA SER A 201 -7.34 -5.64 4.90
C SER A 201 -6.28 -6.09 5.90
N PRO A 202 -6.61 -6.97 6.86
CA PRO A 202 -5.61 -7.52 7.78
C PRO A 202 -4.40 -8.14 7.06
N ILE A 203 -4.65 -8.85 5.96
CA ILE A 203 -3.61 -9.49 5.14
C ILE A 203 -2.76 -8.43 4.43
N ASP A 204 -3.39 -7.46 3.76
CA ASP A 204 -2.67 -6.37 3.05
C ASP A 204 -1.85 -5.52 4.01
N ARG A 205 -2.40 -5.23 5.20
CA ARG A 205 -1.69 -4.54 6.28
C ARG A 205 -0.43 -5.28 6.69
N LYS A 206 -0.53 -6.58 6.96
CA LYS A 206 0.63 -7.40 7.33
C LYS A 206 1.72 -7.35 6.26
N PHE A 207 1.38 -7.53 4.98
CA PHE A 207 2.36 -7.45 3.89
C PHE A 207 3.00 -6.07 3.80
N TYR A 208 2.21 -5.01 3.90
CA TYR A 208 2.72 -3.65 3.85
C TYR A 208 3.61 -3.31 5.05
N ASP A 209 3.23 -3.69 6.27
CA ASP A 209 4.01 -3.41 7.48
C ASP A 209 5.39 -4.08 7.42
N VAL A 210 5.43 -5.33 6.93
CA VAL A 210 6.69 -6.05 6.65
C VAL A 210 7.52 -5.28 5.63
N ALA A 211 6.95 -4.91 4.49
CA ALA A 211 7.68 -4.17 3.45
C ALA A 211 8.16 -2.79 3.93
N ALA A 212 7.33 -2.07 4.69
CA ALA A 212 7.67 -0.77 5.27
C ALA A 212 8.82 -0.87 6.28
N CYS A 213 8.82 -1.90 7.12
CA CYS A 213 9.94 -2.22 8.01
C CYS A 213 11.22 -2.53 7.21
N MET A 214 11.11 -3.34 6.16
CA MET A 214 12.25 -3.68 5.30
C MET A 214 12.86 -2.45 4.63
N VAL A 215 12.02 -1.55 4.11
CA VAL A 215 12.48 -0.26 3.53
C VAL A 215 13.09 0.64 4.61
N GLN A 216 12.55 0.63 5.83
CA GLN A 216 13.12 1.41 6.92
C GLN A 216 14.56 0.97 7.24
N LEU A 217 14.82 -0.34 7.26
CA LEU A 217 16.13 -0.90 7.62
C LEU A 217 17.13 -0.94 6.46
N GLU A 218 16.66 -1.13 5.22
CA GLU A 218 17.49 -1.26 4.01
C GLU A 218 17.03 -0.32 2.86
N PRO A 219 16.90 1.00 3.09
CA PRO A 219 16.31 1.93 2.13
C PRO A 219 17.12 2.08 0.84
N GLU A 220 18.46 2.07 0.93
CA GLU A 220 19.32 2.20 -0.25
C GLU A 220 19.16 0.99 -1.18
N ARG A 221 19.00 -0.22 -0.62
CA ARG A 221 18.76 -1.44 -1.40
C ARG A 221 17.37 -1.44 -2.00
N ALA A 222 16.37 -0.99 -1.25
CA ALA A 222 15.01 -0.85 -1.78
C ALA A 222 14.98 0.07 -3.01
N ILE A 223 15.63 1.23 -2.95
CA ILE A 223 15.72 2.14 -4.11
C ILE A 223 16.50 1.51 -5.26
N ARG A 224 17.63 0.85 -4.98
CA ARG A 224 18.42 0.16 -6.03
C ARG A 224 17.63 -0.98 -6.68
N MET A 225 16.79 -1.68 -5.91
CA MET A 225 15.85 -2.67 -6.42
C MET A 225 14.85 -2.02 -7.37
N LEU A 226 14.20 -0.93 -6.97
CA LEU A 226 13.23 -0.20 -7.80
C LEU A 226 13.86 0.40 -9.07
N ARG A 227 15.15 0.74 -9.04
CA ARG A 227 15.88 1.20 -10.24
C ARG A 227 16.37 0.06 -11.14
N ALA A 228 16.44 -1.17 -10.64
CA ALA A 228 16.75 -2.33 -11.47
C ALA A 228 15.50 -2.77 -12.25
N GLU A 229 15.71 -3.30 -13.46
CA GLU A 229 14.63 -3.84 -14.26
C GLU A 229 14.03 -5.07 -13.56
N PRO A 230 12.69 -5.15 -13.38
CA PRO A 230 12.05 -6.25 -12.68
C PRO A 230 12.27 -7.59 -13.35
N GLY A 231 12.42 -8.64 -12.54
CA GLY A 231 12.58 -10.00 -13.05
C GLY A 231 13.99 -10.31 -13.57
N LEU A 232 14.89 -9.33 -13.64
CA LEU A 232 16.29 -9.59 -13.93
C LEU A 232 17.08 -9.98 -12.67
N GLU A 233 18.21 -10.64 -12.86
CA GLU A 233 19.07 -11.14 -11.78
C GLU A 233 19.47 -10.04 -10.78
N LYS A 234 19.76 -8.83 -11.28
CA LYS A 234 20.13 -7.69 -10.44
C LYS A 234 19.03 -7.29 -9.46
N GLU A 235 17.76 -7.27 -9.92
CA GLU A 235 16.61 -7.00 -9.05
C GLU A 235 16.44 -8.14 -8.04
N ALA A 236 16.50 -9.39 -8.50
CA ALA A 236 16.35 -10.56 -7.65
C ALA A 236 17.42 -10.60 -6.53
N ARG A 237 18.66 -10.18 -6.82
CA ARG A 237 19.73 -10.06 -5.83
C ARG A 237 19.38 -9.02 -4.77
N PHE A 238 18.94 -7.82 -5.14
CA PHE A 238 18.54 -6.81 -4.15
C PHE A 238 17.36 -7.26 -3.29
N ARG A 239 16.36 -7.93 -3.89
CA ARG A 239 15.25 -8.52 -3.13
C ARG A 239 15.74 -9.51 -2.07
N LYS A 240 16.62 -10.43 -2.45
CA LYS A 240 17.23 -11.39 -1.50
C LYS A 240 18.02 -10.70 -0.40
N GLU A 241 18.84 -9.71 -0.77
CA GLU A 241 19.63 -8.96 0.20
C GLU A 241 18.75 -8.24 1.22
N ILE A 242 17.68 -7.56 0.78
CA ILE A 242 16.71 -6.92 1.66
C ILE A 242 16.16 -7.95 2.65
N ILE A 243 15.56 -9.03 2.16
CA ILE A 243 14.96 -10.08 3.01
C ILE A 243 15.98 -10.65 4.00
N SER A 244 17.19 -10.96 3.55
CA SER A 244 18.24 -11.56 4.39
C SER A 244 18.76 -10.63 5.49
N LYS A 245 18.72 -9.32 5.26
CA LYS A 245 19.25 -8.30 6.17
C LYS A 245 18.22 -7.76 7.15
N THR A 246 16.95 -8.14 6.97
CA THR A 246 15.84 -7.65 7.79
C THR A 246 15.03 -8.79 8.40
N PRO A 247 15.66 -9.82 9.03
CA PRO A 247 14.91 -10.95 9.58
C PRO A 247 13.93 -10.51 10.68
N TYR A 248 14.26 -9.44 11.41
CA TYR A 248 13.39 -8.84 12.41
C TYR A 248 12.03 -8.39 11.85
N CYS A 249 11.98 -7.93 10.60
CA CYS A 249 10.72 -7.49 9.97
C CYS A 249 9.78 -8.65 9.64
N THR A 250 10.25 -9.88 9.72
CA THR A 250 9.47 -11.11 9.49
C THR A 250 9.47 -11.99 10.73
N ASP A 251 9.59 -11.39 11.92
CA ASP A 251 9.61 -12.10 13.21
C ASP A 251 10.67 -13.22 13.26
N ASN A 252 11.79 -13.00 12.58
CA ASN A 252 12.90 -13.94 12.43
C ASN A 252 12.49 -15.30 11.81
N ALA A 253 11.49 -15.29 10.93
CA ALA A 253 11.09 -16.46 10.16
C ALA A 253 12.29 -17.12 9.47
N LYS A 254 12.47 -18.43 9.68
CA LYS A 254 13.58 -19.21 9.09
C LYS A 254 13.51 -19.29 7.56
N LYS A 255 12.31 -19.14 6.99
CA LYS A 255 12.03 -19.19 5.56
C LYS A 255 11.06 -18.08 5.21
N VAL A 256 11.46 -17.23 4.27
CA VAL A 256 10.62 -16.16 3.74
C VAL A 256 10.51 -16.36 2.23
N GLN A 257 9.28 -16.53 1.76
CA GLN A 257 8.97 -16.60 0.34
C GLN A 257 8.02 -15.47 -0.01
N VAL A 258 8.30 -14.81 -1.13
CA VAL A 258 7.49 -13.69 -1.61
C VAL A 258 7.26 -13.86 -3.11
N ASP A 259 6.08 -13.46 -3.56
CA ASP A 259 5.89 -13.18 -4.98
C ASP A 259 6.81 -12.01 -5.37
N PRO A 260 7.71 -12.18 -6.34
CA PRO A 260 8.71 -11.17 -6.67
C PRO A 260 8.09 -9.85 -7.13
N TYR A 261 6.98 -9.89 -7.86
CA TYR A 261 6.35 -8.72 -8.43
C TYR A 261 5.46 -8.02 -7.40
N GLN A 262 4.68 -8.77 -6.63
CA GLN A 262 3.89 -8.21 -5.54
C GLN A 262 4.76 -7.63 -4.44
N PHE A 263 5.87 -8.28 -4.09
CA PHE A 263 6.85 -7.74 -3.14
C PHE A 263 7.37 -6.38 -3.62
N ARG A 264 7.73 -6.29 -4.90
CA ARG A 264 8.19 -5.04 -5.50
C ARG A 264 7.14 -3.92 -5.42
N VAL A 265 5.86 -4.23 -5.64
CA VAL A 265 4.75 -3.27 -5.48
C VAL A 265 4.72 -2.71 -4.06
N TYR A 266 4.80 -3.56 -3.04
CA TYR A 266 4.80 -3.12 -1.64
C TYR A 266 6.06 -2.33 -1.26
N ILE A 267 7.23 -2.72 -1.79
CA ILE A 267 8.46 -1.95 -1.61
C ILE A 267 8.35 -0.59 -2.31
N ALA A 268 7.74 -0.50 -3.49
CA ALA A 268 7.51 0.77 -4.18
C ALA A 268 6.62 1.71 -3.37
N ASP A 269 5.49 1.21 -2.85
CA ASP A 269 4.59 1.94 -1.95
C ASP A 269 5.37 2.43 -0.71
N ALA A 270 6.07 1.54 -0.01
CA ALA A 270 6.85 1.90 1.17
C ALA A 270 7.97 2.92 0.88
N VAL A 271 8.74 2.77 -0.20
CA VAL A 271 9.80 3.72 -0.59
C VAL A 271 9.22 5.10 -0.89
N TYR A 272 8.10 5.16 -1.60
CA TYR A 272 7.43 6.43 -1.90
C TYR A 272 7.03 7.16 -0.61
N HIS A 273 6.39 6.44 0.32
CA HIS A 273 5.90 7.01 1.58
C HIS A 273 7.01 7.38 2.56
N TRP A 274 8.06 6.56 2.67
CA TRP A 274 9.26 6.94 3.42
C TRP A 274 9.96 8.16 2.82
N THR A 275 10.00 8.28 1.50
CA THR A 275 10.59 9.45 0.82
C THR A 275 9.83 10.73 1.16
N ILE A 276 8.50 10.71 1.14
CA ILE A 276 7.69 11.86 1.57
C ILE A 276 7.98 12.21 3.03
N ALA A 277 7.98 11.21 3.92
CA ALA A 277 8.26 11.43 5.34
C ALA A 277 9.66 12.02 5.57
N ALA A 278 10.69 11.48 4.89
CA ALA A 278 12.06 11.94 4.99
C ALA A 278 12.21 13.40 4.54
N LYS A 279 11.58 13.75 3.41
CA LYS A 279 11.60 15.12 2.87
C LYS A 279 10.70 16.11 3.63
N GLY A 280 9.84 15.62 4.53
CA GLY A 280 8.87 16.47 5.24
C GLY A 280 7.82 17.08 4.31
N LEU A 281 7.48 16.40 3.22
CA LEU A 281 6.53 16.91 2.22
C LEU A 281 5.12 16.35 2.47
N GLU A 282 4.13 16.98 1.85
CA GLU A 282 2.78 16.41 1.78
C GLU A 282 2.65 15.40 0.64
N THR A 283 3.27 15.68 -0.51
CA THR A 283 3.22 14.89 -1.75
C THR A 283 4.52 15.06 -2.54
N LEU A 284 4.91 14.07 -3.34
CA LEU A 284 5.96 14.24 -4.38
C LEU A 284 5.38 14.74 -5.70
N ILE A 285 4.07 14.62 -5.92
CA ILE A 285 3.41 14.89 -7.19
C ILE A 285 2.91 16.35 -7.19
N PRO A 286 3.34 17.21 -8.12
CA PRO A 286 2.92 18.61 -8.19
C PRO A 286 1.41 18.74 -8.47
N THR A 287 0.84 19.90 -8.18
CA THR A 287 -0.59 20.20 -8.40
C THR A 287 -0.96 20.48 -9.85
N SER A 288 0.02 20.84 -10.69
CA SER A 288 -0.13 21.19 -12.11
C SER A 288 1.19 21.02 -12.85
#